data_AF-A0A1I6YWZ3-F1
#
_entry.id   AF-A0A1I6YWZ3-F1
#
_cell.length_a   1.000
_cell.length_b   1.000
_cell.length_c   1.000
_cell.angle_alpha   90.00
_cell.angle_beta   90.00
_cell.angle_gamma   90.00
#
_symmetry.space_group_name_H-M   'P 1'
#
loop_
_entity.id
_entity.type
_entity.pdbx_description
1 polymer ?
#
loop_
_entity_poly.entity_id
_entity_poly.type
_entity_poly.pdbx_seq_one_letter_code
_entity_poly.pdbx_strand_id
1 'polypeptide(L)'
;MKRRFPMEEENNGRYCPQCGQRVPRTYRGETCPACEEEELYQKVKNYIQTHDVTAMDVADEFGIPLAQVKDWIENGYFVYRKDQWY
;
A
#
# COMPACT_ATOMS: atom_id res chain seq x y z
N MET A 1 -4.15 -36.68 -35.40
CA MET A 1 -3.44 -35.40 -35.61
C MET A 1 -3.53 -34.60 -34.32
N LYS A 2 -2.40 -34.41 -33.63
CA LYS A 2 -2.34 -33.73 -32.32
C LYS A 2 -2.48 -32.22 -32.53
N ARG A 3 -3.63 -31.63 -32.16
CA ARG A 3 -3.73 -30.18 -31.96
C ARG A 3 -3.63 -29.90 -30.46
N ARG A 4 -2.45 -29.36 -30.15
CA ARG A 4 -1.95 -28.73 -28.93
C ARG A 4 -2.92 -27.67 -28.39
N PHE A 5 -3.31 -27.79 -27.13
CA PHE A 5 -3.31 -26.69 -26.15
C PHE A 5 -2.96 -27.30 -24.78
N PRO A 6 -1.87 -26.88 -24.12
CA PRO A 6 -1.50 -27.37 -22.79
C PRO A 6 -2.51 -26.91 -21.73
N MET A 7 -2.56 -27.69 -20.65
CA MET A 7 -3.34 -27.51 -19.41
C MET A 7 -3.55 -26.05 -19.00
N GLU A 8 -4.76 -25.76 -18.53
CA GLU A 8 -5.06 -24.62 -17.66
C GLU A 8 -3.92 -24.47 -16.65
N GLU A 9 -3.08 -23.44 -16.85
CA GLU A 9 -1.97 -23.15 -15.96
C GLU A 9 -2.54 -22.92 -14.57
N GLU A 10 -2.20 -23.88 -13.72
CA GLU A 10 -2.47 -23.99 -12.31
C GLU A 10 -2.63 -22.61 -11.67
N ASN A 11 -3.88 -22.28 -11.37
CA ASN A 11 -4.31 -21.12 -10.60
C ASN A 11 -3.86 -21.27 -9.13
N ASN A 12 -2.55 -21.35 -8.95
CA ASN A 12 -1.88 -21.65 -7.70
C ASN A 12 -1.40 -20.35 -7.04
N GLY A 13 -2.22 -19.30 -7.12
CA GLY A 13 -2.04 -18.12 -6.28
C GLY A 13 -2.29 -18.50 -4.82
N ARG A 14 -1.41 -18.09 -3.93
CA ARG A 14 -1.65 -18.17 -2.48
C ARG A 14 -2.64 -17.07 -2.08
N TYR A 15 -3.40 -17.27 -1.01
CA TYR A 15 -4.29 -16.23 -0.51
C TYR A 15 -3.58 -15.37 0.54
N CYS A 16 -3.76 -14.06 0.47
CA CYS A 16 -3.25 -13.14 1.48
C CYS A 16 -3.93 -13.43 2.82
N PRO A 17 -3.19 -13.62 3.93
CA PRO A 17 -3.80 -13.83 5.24
C PRO A 17 -4.53 -12.59 5.78
N GLN A 18 -4.19 -11.39 5.27
CA GLN A 18 -4.77 -10.13 5.74
C GLN A 18 -6.08 -9.75 5.04
N CYS A 19 -6.15 -9.86 3.71
CA CYS A 19 -7.34 -9.48 2.92
C CYS A 19 -8.01 -10.64 2.18
N GLY A 20 -7.41 -11.83 2.17
CA GLY A 20 -7.92 -12.97 1.40
C GLY A 20 -7.77 -12.83 -0.12
N GLN A 21 -7.03 -11.83 -0.62
CA GLN A 21 -6.83 -11.65 -2.06
C GLN A 21 -5.84 -12.68 -2.62
N ARG A 22 -6.05 -13.13 -3.87
CA ARG A 22 -5.10 -14.03 -4.55
C ARG A 22 -3.80 -13.29 -4.83
N VAL A 23 -2.70 -13.86 -4.36
CA VAL A 23 -1.33 -13.38 -4.52
C VAL A 23 -0.56 -14.40 -5.35
N PRO A 24 0.23 -13.98 -6.35
CA PRO A 24 1.09 -14.88 -7.08
C PRO A 24 2.00 -15.67 -6.13
N ARG A 25 2.18 -16.98 -6.35
CA ARG A 25 3.14 -17.79 -5.57
C ARG A 25 4.59 -17.33 -5.71
N THR A 26 4.89 -16.59 -6.79
CA THR A 26 6.18 -15.95 -7.02
C THR A 26 6.44 -14.80 -6.03
N TYR A 27 5.39 -14.23 -5.42
CA TYR A 27 5.54 -13.20 -4.41
C TYR A 27 5.98 -13.80 -3.08
N ARG A 28 7.15 -13.35 -2.60
CA ARG A 28 7.79 -13.84 -1.37
C ARG A 28 7.48 -13.04 -0.12
N GLY A 29 6.73 -11.93 -0.21
CA GLY A 29 6.31 -11.17 0.97
C GLY A 29 5.38 -11.99 1.86
N GLU A 30 4.99 -11.50 3.04
CA GLU A 30 4.10 -12.21 3.97
C GLU A 30 2.63 -11.96 3.65
N THR A 31 2.29 -10.73 3.25
CA THR A 31 0.95 -10.31 2.83
C THR A 31 0.90 -10.18 1.29
N CYS A 32 -0.11 -9.54 0.71
CA CYS A 32 -0.12 -9.21 -0.71
C CYS A 32 0.45 -7.80 -0.92
N PRO A 33 0.97 -7.47 -2.12
CA PRO A 33 1.51 -6.12 -2.38
C PRO A 33 0.49 -5.02 -2.03
N ALA A 34 -0.79 -5.23 -2.32
CA ALA A 34 -1.84 -4.28 -1.94
C ALA A 34 -1.99 -4.08 -0.43
N CYS A 35 -1.85 -5.14 0.37
CA CYS A 35 -1.89 -5.04 1.83
C CYS A 35 -0.62 -4.41 2.41
N GLU A 36 0.53 -4.68 1.79
CA GLU A 36 1.80 -4.04 2.16
C GLU A 36 1.74 -2.54 1.90
N GLU A 37 1.22 -2.12 0.75
CA GLU A 37 0.92 -0.73 0.42
C GLU A 37 -0.13 -0.12 1.36
N GLU A 38 -1.19 -0.84 1.68
CA GLU A 38 -2.24 -0.36 2.59
C GLU A 38 -1.74 -0.23 4.04
N GLU A 39 -0.87 -1.14 4.49
CA GLU A 39 -0.22 -1.03 5.80
C GLU A 39 0.70 0.19 5.84
N LEU A 40 1.48 0.42 4.78
CA LEU A 40 2.34 1.60 4.66
C LEU A 40 1.49 2.88 4.64
N TYR A 41 0.37 2.88 3.91
CA TYR A 41 -0.60 3.96 3.91
C TYR A 41 -1.18 4.23 5.30
N GLN A 42 -1.59 3.20 6.04
CA GLN A 42 -2.12 3.33 7.39
C GLN A 42 -1.06 3.81 8.38
N LYS A 43 0.21 3.38 8.23
CA LYS A 43 1.33 3.87 9.03
C LYS A 43 1.59 5.34 8.74
N VAL A 44 1.66 5.76 7.48
CA VAL A 44 1.82 7.16 7.07
C VAL A 44 0.68 8.02 7.60
N LYS A 45 -0.57 7.57 7.42
CA LYS A 45 -1.76 8.25 7.95
C LYS A 45 -1.70 8.41 9.45
N ASN A 46 -1.45 7.31 10.18
CA ASN A 46 -1.33 7.36 11.62
C ASN A 46 -0.18 8.27 12.02
N TYR A 47 0.96 8.23 11.36
CA TYR A 47 2.11 9.06 11.68
C TYR A 47 1.79 10.56 11.54
N ILE A 48 1.16 10.96 10.44
CA ILE A 48 0.66 12.34 10.20
C ILE A 48 -0.43 12.73 11.20
N GLN A 49 -1.23 11.75 11.65
CA GLN A 49 -2.27 11.98 12.63
C GLN A 49 -1.76 11.94 14.07
N THR A 50 -0.75 11.16 14.45
CA THR A 50 -0.31 11.00 15.84
C THR A 50 0.82 11.95 16.19
N HIS A 51 1.66 12.24 15.20
CA HIS A 51 2.77 13.15 15.32
C HIS A 51 2.53 14.39 14.48
N ASP A 52 3.07 15.50 14.96
CA ASP A 52 3.05 16.76 14.23
C ASP A 52 4.22 16.79 13.25
N VAL A 53 4.10 15.96 12.21
CA VAL A 53 5.14 15.74 11.19
C VAL A 53 4.78 16.46 9.92
N THR A 54 5.80 16.93 9.19
CA THR A 54 5.61 17.54 7.88
C THR A 54 5.66 16.48 6.78
N ALA A 55 5.19 16.84 5.58
CA ALA A 55 5.33 15.96 4.41
C ALA A 55 6.80 15.57 4.15
N MET A 56 7.76 16.40 4.57
CA MET A 56 9.20 16.10 4.48
C MET A 56 9.62 15.00 5.45
N ASP A 57 9.18 15.07 6.71
CA ASP A 57 9.50 14.04 7.70
C ASP A 57 8.91 12.68 7.30
N VAL A 58 7.69 12.68 6.75
CA VAL A 58 7.04 11.48 6.20
C VAL A 58 7.80 10.95 4.98
N ALA A 59 8.24 11.83 4.09
CA ALA A 59 9.01 11.46 2.91
C ALA A 59 10.34 10.80 3.28
N ASP A 60 11.02 11.31 4.31
CA ASP A 60 12.29 10.78 4.82
C ASP A 60 12.10 9.43 5.54
N GLU A 61 11.12 9.36 6.45
CA GLU A 61 10.84 8.15 7.26
C GLU A 61 10.37 6.97 6.39
N PHE A 62 9.50 7.23 5.41
CA PHE A 62 8.91 6.19 4.56
C PHE A 62 9.60 6.04 3.19
N GLY A 63 10.59 6.88 2.89
CA GLY A 63 11.32 6.85 1.61
C GLY A 63 10.47 7.17 0.38
N ILE A 64 9.36 7.89 0.56
CA ILE A 64 8.44 8.28 -0.51
C ILE A 64 8.69 9.72 -0.96
N PRO A 65 8.53 10.06 -2.24
CA PRO A 65 8.81 11.41 -2.70
C PRO A 65 7.84 12.43 -2.10
N LEU A 66 8.37 13.58 -1.68
CA LEU A 66 7.59 14.67 -1.07
C LEU A 66 6.38 15.08 -1.91
N ALA A 67 6.53 15.10 -3.24
CA ALA A 67 5.45 15.41 -4.18
C ALA A 67 4.28 14.42 -4.07
N GLN A 68 4.57 13.14 -3.84
CA GLN A 68 3.55 12.10 -3.65
C GLN A 68 2.81 12.30 -2.33
N VAL A 69 3.52 12.63 -1.24
CA VAL A 69 2.90 12.91 0.05
C VAL A 69 1.99 14.13 -0.03
N LYS A 70 2.45 15.20 -0.69
CA LYS A 70 1.65 16.40 -0.94
C LYS A 70 0.42 16.10 -1.79
N ASP A 71 0.57 15.37 -2.89
CA ASP A 71 -0.54 14.94 -3.74
C ASP A 71 -1.57 14.12 -2.93
N TRP A 72 -1.11 13.22 -2.06
CA TRP A 72 -1.99 12.48 -1.18
C TRP A 72 -2.78 13.38 -0.21
N ILE A 73 -2.16 14.42 0.33
CA ILE A 73 -2.82 15.38 1.20
C ILE A 73 -3.82 16.25 0.39
N GLU A 74 -3.40 16.75 -0.76
CA GLU A 74 -4.20 17.63 -1.63
C GLU A 74 -5.44 16.93 -2.20
N ASN A 75 -5.31 15.65 -2.57
CA ASN A 75 -6.44 14.84 -3.01
C ASN A 75 -7.33 14.33 -1.85
N GLY A 76 -7.00 14.67 -0.60
CA GLY A 76 -7.80 14.34 0.58
C GLY A 76 -7.63 12.91 1.10
N TYR A 77 -6.54 12.22 0.72
CA TYR A 77 -6.21 10.89 1.25
C TYR A 77 -5.74 10.97 2.72
N PHE A 78 -5.07 12.07 3.11
CA PHE A 78 -4.66 12.34 4.50
C PHE A 78 -5.05 13.74 4.97
N VAL A 79 -5.26 13.88 6.27
CA VAL A 79 -5.61 15.16 6.91
C VAL A 79 -4.68 15.38 8.10
N TYR A 80 -3.96 16.51 8.11
CA TYR A 80 -3.18 16.93 9.26
C TYR A 80 -4.08 17.29 10.43
N ARG A 81 -3.69 16.95 11.66
CA ARG A 81 -4.42 17.43 12.85
C ARG A 81 -4.47 18.95 12.97
N LYS A 82 -3.54 19.66 12.33
CA LYS A 82 -3.30 21.08 12.54
C LYS A 82 -4.33 22.03 11.93
N ASP A 83 -5.36 21.54 11.24
CA ASP A 83 -6.43 22.39 10.68
C ASP A 83 -7.79 22.22 11.38
N GLN A 84 -7.82 21.72 12.63
CA GLN A 84 -8.95 22.00 13.52
C GLN A 84 -8.73 23.34 14.24
N TRP A 85 -8.71 24.44 13.49
CA TRP A 85 -8.84 25.79 14.07
C TRP A 85 -10.31 26.22 13.98
N TYR A 86 -11.00 25.99 15.10
CA TYR A 86 -12.27 26.54 15.61
C TYR A 86 -13.56 26.36 14.78
#